data_AF-A0A436SJ79-F1
#
_entry.id   AF-A0A436SJ79-F1
#
_cell.length_a   1.000
_cell.length_b   1.000
_cell.length_c   1.000
_cell.angle_alpha   90.00
_cell.angle_beta   90.00
_cell.angle_gamma   90.00
#
_symmetry.space_group_name_H-M   'P 1'
#
loop_
_entity.id
_entity.type
_entity.pdbx_description
1 polymer ?
#
loop_
_entity_poly.entity_id
_entity_poly.type
_entity_poly.pdbx_seq_one_letter_code
_entity_poly.pdbx_strand_id
1 'polypeptide(L)' 'MRTSLIAMMVSMLFATQVYAGSSLAEKIRENPTCQQFNDGCSICKISQGVASCSSPAIACIETEWYCASDPSKTGQSEGG' A
#
# COMPACT_ATOMS: atom_id res chain seq x y z
N MET A 1 -35.60 0.52 31.48
CA MET A 1 -35.79 1.27 30.21
C MET A 1 -34.71 2.33 29.92
N ARG A 2 -33.69 2.54 30.78
CA ARG A 2 -32.59 3.51 30.51
C ARG A 2 -31.31 2.85 29.97
N THR A 3 -31.13 1.55 30.18
CA THR A 3 -29.99 0.75 29.71
C THR A 3 -30.03 0.47 28.20
N SER A 4 -31.21 0.53 27.59
CA SER A 4 -31.40 0.30 26.14
C SER A 4 -30.76 1.36 25.26
N LEU A 5 -30.60 2.61 25.75
CA LEU A 5 -29.99 3.69 24.99
C LEU A 5 -28.46 3.55 24.89
N ILE A 6 -27.82 2.99 25.93
CA ILE A 6 -26.37 2.80 25.97
C ILE A 6 -25.95 1.69 24.98
N ALA A 7 -26.75 0.63 24.89
CA ALA A 7 -26.49 -0.48 23.96
C ALA A 7 -26.55 -0.05 22.47
N MET A 8 -27.43 0.90 22.12
CA MET A 8 -27.55 1.38 20.74
C MET A 8 -26.37 2.25 20.27
N MET A 9 -25.66 2.93 21.19
CA MET A 9 -24.52 3.80 20.86
C MET A 9 -23.25 3.00 20.53
N VAL A 10 -23.08 1.81 21.10
CA VAL A 10 -21.91 0.94 20.84
C VAL A 10 -21.93 0.38 19.41
N SER A 11 -23.13 0.19 18.83
CA SER A 11 -23.29 -0.36 17.48
C SER A 11 -22.84 0.58 16.36
N MET A 12 -22.77 1.89 16.60
CA MET A 12 -22.32 2.88 15.59
C MET A 12 -20.80 3.13 15.60
N LEU A 13 -20.06 2.61 16.57
CA LEU A 13 -18.59 2.77 16.67
C LEU A 13 -17.80 1.84 15.75
N PHE A 14 -18.45 0.89 15.06
CA PHE A 14 -17.83 0.05 14.04
C PHE A 14 -17.93 0.65 12.64
N ALA A 15 -18.01 1.98 12.55
CA ALA A 15 -17.96 2.70 11.28
C ALA A 15 -16.59 2.51 10.61
N THR A 16 -16.64 1.89 9.41
CA THR A 16 -15.69 2.06 8.30
C THR A 16 -14.22 1.75 8.60
N GLN A 17 -13.90 0.47 8.73
CA GLN A 17 -12.55 0.02 8.35
C GLN A 17 -12.48 -0.10 6.82
N VAL A 18 -12.31 1.04 6.15
CA VAL A 18 -11.77 1.04 4.79
C VAL A 18 -10.31 0.65 4.96
N TYR A 19 -9.98 -0.63 4.78
CA TYR A 19 -8.60 -1.06 4.56
C TYR A 19 -8.19 -0.53 3.18
N ALA A 20 -7.98 0.78 3.09
CA ALA A 20 -7.14 1.33 2.05
C ALA A 20 -5.73 0.87 2.41
N GLY A 21 -5.16 -0.04 1.63
CA GLY A 21 -3.74 -0.34 1.74
C GLY A 21 -2.93 0.96 1.76
N SER A 22 -1.77 0.93 2.43
CA SER A 22 -0.84 2.06 2.53
C SER A 22 -0.64 2.71 1.17
N SER A 23 -0.83 4.04 1.05
CA SER A 23 -0.65 4.72 -0.24
C SER A 23 0.80 4.62 -0.73
N LEU A 24 1.04 4.74 -2.04
CA LEU A 24 2.40 4.77 -2.60
C LEU A 24 3.28 5.86 -1.93
N ALA A 25 2.72 7.03 -1.67
CA ALA A 25 3.44 8.12 -1.01
C ALA A 25 3.85 7.78 0.43
N GLU A 26 3.00 7.07 1.16
CA GLU A 26 3.34 6.50 2.48
C GLU A 26 4.53 5.54 2.34
N LYS A 27 4.44 4.62 1.38
CA LYS A 27 5.46 3.58 1.19
C LYS A 27 6.84 4.14 0.79
N ILE A 28 6.86 5.18 -0.04
CA ILE A 28 8.09 5.91 -0.39
C ILE A 28 8.70 6.57 0.85
N ARG A 29 7.89 7.16 1.74
CA ARG A 29 8.37 7.77 2.99
C ARG A 29 8.95 6.73 3.96
N GLU A 30 8.32 5.55 4.04
CA GLU A 30 8.78 4.45 4.88
C GLU A 30 10.06 3.78 4.33
N ASN A 31 10.19 3.70 3.00
CA ASN A 31 11.29 3.02 2.31
C ASN A 31 11.96 3.97 1.29
N PRO A 32 12.63 5.03 1.76
CA PRO A 32 13.18 6.07 0.89
C PRO A 32 14.34 5.59 -0.01
N THR A 33 14.95 4.45 0.31
CA THR A 33 16.00 3.82 -0.51
C THR A 33 15.46 2.97 -1.65
N CYS A 34 14.16 2.66 -1.62
CA CYS A 34 13.54 1.82 -2.63
C CYS A 34 13.47 2.57 -3.97
N GLN A 35 14.03 1.98 -5.02
CA GLN A 35 14.05 2.58 -6.35
C GLN A 35 12.81 2.21 -7.17
N GLN A 36 12.09 1.16 -6.77
CA GLN A 36 10.93 0.68 -7.49
C GLN A 36 9.89 0.07 -6.56
N PHE A 37 8.65 0.56 -6.64
CA PHE A 37 7.50 -0.01 -5.97
C PHE A 37 6.60 -0.73 -6.98
N ASN A 38 5.89 -1.74 -6.50
CA ASN A 38 4.92 -2.52 -7.26
C ASN A 38 3.71 -2.82 -6.37
N ASP A 39 2.50 -2.67 -6.88
CA ASP A 39 1.23 -3.01 -6.23
C ASP A 39 0.59 -4.27 -6.87
N GLY A 40 1.34 -5.01 -7.67
CA GLY A 40 0.84 -6.13 -8.48
C GLY A 40 0.30 -5.73 -9.84
N CYS A 41 -0.03 -4.46 -10.07
CA CYS A 41 -0.62 -3.96 -11.32
C CYS A 41 0.22 -2.90 -12.02
N SER A 42 0.90 -2.07 -11.25
CA SER A 42 1.64 -0.90 -11.65
C SER A 42 3.05 -0.98 -11.09
N ILE A 43 4.03 -0.67 -11.94
CA ILE A 43 5.43 -0.54 -11.51
C ILE A 43 5.77 0.94 -11.49
N CYS A 44 6.14 1.44 -10.32
CA CYS A 44 6.52 2.83 -10.08
C CYS A 44 8.01 2.94 -9.80
N LYS A 45 8.76 3.54 -10.73
CA LYS A 45 10.18 3.87 -10.53
C LYS A 45 10.30 5.21 -9.82
N ILE A 46 11.14 5.28 -8.80
CA ILE A 46 11.38 6.49 -8.02
C ILE A 46 12.65 7.16 -8.54
N SER A 47 12.51 8.41 -8.96
CA SER A 47 13.64 9.27 -9.35
C SER A 47 13.47 10.62 -8.69
N GLN A 48 14.47 11.04 -7.91
CA GLN A 48 14.46 12.35 -7.20
C GLN A 48 13.20 12.57 -6.34
N GLY A 49 12.66 11.50 -5.73
CA GLY A 49 11.45 11.57 -4.91
C GLY A 49 10.13 11.61 -5.70
N VAL A 50 10.18 11.57 -7.04
CA VAL A 50 9.00 11.50 -7.91
C VAL A 50 8.82 10.08 -8.41
N ALA A 51 7.59 9.58 -8.33
CA ALA A 51 7.20 8.29 -8.88
C ALA A 51 6.76 8.41 -10.34
N SER A 52 7.38 7.63 -11.22
CA SER A 52 6.91 7.42 -12.59
C SER A 52 6.36 6.01 -12.71
N CYS A 53 5.04 5.90 -12.89
CA CYS A 53 4.32 4.62 -12.87
C CYS A 53 3.88 4.17 -14.27
N SER A 54 3.86 2.87 -14.49
CA SER A 54 3.19 2.28 -15.65
C SER A 54 1.66 2.38 -15.52
N SER A 55 0.95 2.19 -16.63
CA SER A 55 -0.50 1.93 -16.59
C SER A 55 -0.76 0.51 -16.08
N PRO A 56 -1.80 0.29 -15.26
CA PRO A 56 -2.18 -1.05 -14.84
C PRO A 56 -2.69 -1.89 -16.02
N ALA A 57 -2.46 -3.20 -15.96
CA ALA A 57 -2.99 -4.14 -16.95
C ALA A 57 -4.51 -4.32 -16.82
N ILE A 58 -5.18 -4.71 -17.92
CA ILE A 58 -6.62 -4.98 -17.92
C ILE A 58 -6.94 -6.12 -16.94
N ALA A 59 -7.96 -5.90 -16.10
CA ALA A 59 -8.43 -6.85 -15.09
C ALA A 59 -7.41 -7.23 -14.00
N CYS A 60 -6.38 -6.39 -13.79
CA CYS A 60 -5.47 -6.57 -12.67
C CYS A 60 -6.14 -6.21 -11.33
N ILE A 61 -5.77 -6.92 -10.27
CA ILE A 61 -6.24 -6.68 -8.90
C ILE A 61 -5.07 -6.11 -8.10
N GLU A 62 -5.21 -4.85 -7.66
CA GLU A 62 -4.20 -4.17 -6.86
C GLU A 62 -4.02 -4.88 -5.50
N THR A 63 -2.77 -4.93 -5.09
CA THR A 63 -2.29 -5.44 -3.80
C THR A 63 -1.56 -4.30 -3.06
N GLU A 64 -1.06 -4.58 -1.86
CA GLU A 64 -0.30 -3.57 -1.14
C GLU A 64 1.02 -3.24 -1.85
N TRP A 65 1.39 -1.96 -1.88
CA TRP A 65 2.68 -1.50 -2.41
C TRP A 65 3.85 -2.16 -1.68
N TYR A 66 4.68 -2.87 -2.44
CA TYR A 66 5.92 -3.44 -1.94
C TYR A 66 7.12 -2.92 -2.73
N CYS A 67 8.30 -2.94 -2.09
CA CYS A 67 9.54 -2.57 -2.75
C CYS A 67 10.01 -3.72 -3.64
N ALA A 68 9.91 -3.55 -4.96
CA ALA A 68 10.35 -4.53 -5.95
C ALA A 68 11.86 -4.44 -6.24
N SER A 69 12.49 -3.30 -5.96
CA SER A 69 13.94 -3.15 -6.09
C SER A 69 14.51 -2.20 -5.04
N ASP A 70 15.30 -2.77 -4.13
CA ASP A 70 16.09 -2.03 -3.15
C ASP A 70 17.57 -2.27 -3.45
N PRO A 71 18.35 -1.23 -3.83
CA PRO A 71 19.79 -1.36 -4.08
C PRO A 71 20.56 -1.87 -2.85
N SER A 72 20.03 -1.65 -1.65
CA SER A 72 20.61 -2.13 -0.40
C SER A 72 20.49 -3.64 -0.24
N LYS A 73 19.64 -4.31 -1.05
CA LYS A 73 19.36 -5.75 -1.01
C LYS A 73 19.90 -6.53 -2.21
N THR A 74 20.61 -5.88 -3.14
CA THR A 74 21.11 -6.46 -4.41
C THR A 74 22.13 -7.61 -4.26
N GLY A 75 22.35 -8.12 -3.05
CA GLY A 75 23.09 -9.37 -2.80
C GLY A 75 22.21 -10.60 -2.53
N GLN A 76 20.88 -10.49 -2.54
CA GLN A 76 19.96 -11.61 -2.31
C GLN A 76 18.85 -11.64 -3.37
N SER A 77 18.71 -12.79 -4.03
CA SER A 77 17.65 -13.16 -4.99
C SER A 77 17.98 -12.94 -6.48
N GLU A 78 18.93 -13.73 -6.99
CA GLU A 78 18.73 -14.41 -8.28
C GLU A 78 18.17 -15.81 -7.97
N GLY A 79 17.03 -16.17 -8.58
CA GLY A 79 16.44 -17.49 -8.39
C GLY A 79 14.96 -17.51 -8.78
N GLY A 80 14.69 -17.40 -10.07
CA GLY A 80 13.44 -17.83 -10.70
C GLY A 80 13.74 -19.04 -11.58
#